data_AF-A0A2H5CAW1-F1
#
_entry.id   AF-A0A2H5CAW1-F1
#
_cell.length_a   1.000
_cell.length_b   1.000
_cell.length_c   1.000
_cell.angle_alpha   90.00
_cell.angle_beta   90.00
_cell.angle_gamma   90.00
#
_symmetry.space_group_name_H-M   'P 1'
#
loop_
_entity.id
_entity.type
_entity.pdbx_description
1 polymer ?
#
loop_
_entity_poly.entity_id
_entity_poly.type
_entity_poly.pdbx_seq_one_letter_code
_entity_poly.pdbx_strand_id
1 'polypeptide(L)'
;MGAGKVLLRQFVTPKRQIVTILNKALRQFVTPKRQIVKHLCLIYNDIYNKMSYMIMEGKKMSVEYATQKQIFEAEIVEIGDRDVVKFHNKFPFFKHNLDLQEQRLVFLVIAQIKMEDEDFKDYKVHLADIEEKAGALQNRREVKRFAQKLISKTFTIEEENGDRTLSWFSSILRLKNESALLVRFDPALKPYLLQLQQNFTKALLSILIKFRHKYTSQIYMLLKSRISKKLDIKVEELANILNVPKSYRKNFTDFWKRVLEPALKEIDKISDLKITKIEKINIHIAGKLND
;
A
#
# COMPACT_ATOMS: atom_id res chain seq x y z
N MET A 1 -29.06 -46.72 -26.62
CA MET A 1 -28.47 -45.44 -27.09
C MET A 1 -29.60 -44.62 -27.71
N GLY A 2 -29.98 -43.45 -27.17
CA GLY A 2 -31.05 -42.68 -27.82
C GLY A 2 -31.50 -41.37 -27.15
N ALA A 3 -31.82 -41.35 -25.85
CA ALA A 3 -32.48 -40.19 -25.24
C ALA A 3 -31.53 -39.14 -24.61
N GLY A 4 -30.38 -39.56 -24.06
CA GLY A 4 -29.49 -38.67 -23.30
C GLY A 4 -28.68 -37.66 -24.11
N LYS A 5 -28.48 -37.88 -25.42
CA LYS A 5 -27.73 -36.95 -26.29
C LYS A 5 -28.58 -35.78 -26.82
N VAL A 6 -29.91 -35.90 -26.80
CA VAL A 6 -30.81 -34.88 -27.36
C VAL A 6 -31.04 -33.75 -26.34
N LEU A 7 -31.16 -34.07 -25.05
CA LEU A 7 -31.36 -33.07 -23.98
C LEU A 7 -30.11 -32.20 -23.72
N LEU A 8 -28.90 -32.75 -23.93
CA LEU A 8 -27.64 -32.01 -23.79
C LEU A 8 -27.42 -30.95 -24.88
N ARG A 9 -28.17 -30.97 -25.99
CA ARG A 9 -28.07 -29.95 -27.05
C ARG A 9 -28.97 -28.73 -26.81
N GLN A 10 -29.96 -28.81 -25.93
CA GLN A 10 -30.91 -27.71 -25.70
C GLN A 10 -30.45 -26.69 -24.64
N PHE A 11 -29.47 -27.02 -23.78
CA PHE A 11 -28.98 -26.14 -22.71
C PHE A 11 -27.53 -25.67 -22.89
N VAL A 12 -27.01 -25.67 -24.12
CA VAL A 12 -25.73 -25.02 -24.43
C VAL A 12 -26.02 -23.76 -25.21
N THR A 13 -26.47 -22.71 -24.52
CA THR A 13 -26.24 -21.36 -25.03
C THR A 13 -24.74 -21.11 -24.90
N PRO A 14 -23.99 -20.94 -26.00
CA PRO A 14 -22.55 -20.80 -25.95
C PRO A 14 -22.18 -19.61 -25.03
N LYS A 15 -21.16 -19.78 -24.18
CA LYS A 15 -20.63 -18.77 -23.23
C LYS A 15 -20.52 -17.37 -23.86
N ARG A 16 -20.22 -17.29 -25.16
CA ARG A 16 -20.19 -16.04 -25.95
C ARG A 16 -21.56 -15.34 -26.06
N GLN A 17 -22.65 -16.06 -26.33
CA GLN A 17 -23.99 -15.46 -26.45
C GLN A 17 -24.50 -14.91 -25.11
N ILE A 18 -24.25 -15.61 -24.00
CA ILE A 18 -24.64 -15.14 -22.66
C ILE A 18 -23.85 -13.90 -22.26
N VAL A 19 -22.53 -13.89 -22.52
CA VAL A 19 -21.68 -12.71 -22.27
C VAL A 19 -22.12 -11.53 -23.16
N THR A 20 -22.52 -11.78 -24.41
CA THR A 20 -23.06 -10.73 -25.30
C THR A 20 -24.39 -10.18 -24.78
N ILE A 21 -25.31 -11.03 -24.31
CA ILE A 21 -26.61 -10.62 -23.76
C ILE A 21 -26.41 -9.81 -22.46
N LEU A 22 -25.57 -10.29 -21.55
CA LEU A 22 -25.25 -9.60 -20.29
C LEU A 22 -24.55 -8.27 -20.53
N ASN A 23 -23.59 -8.22 -21.45
CA ASN A 23 -22.89 -6.96 -21.79
C ASN A 23 -23.81 -5.97 -22.51
N LYS A 24 -24.79 -6.45 -23.28
CA LYS A 24 -25.81 -5.60 -23.93
C LYS A 24 -26.78 -5.03 -22.89
N ALA A 25 -27.20 -5.83 -21.90
CA ALA A 25 -28.01 -5.38 -20.78
C ALA A 25 -27.26 -4.41 -19.84
N LEU A 26 -25.99 -4.68 -19.54
CA LEU A 26 -25.13 -3.85 -18.69
C LEU A 26 -24.90 -2.44 -19.23
N ARG A 27 -24.87 -2.27 -20.56
CA ARG A 27 -24.71 -0.96 -21.22
C ARG A 27 -25.99 -0.12 -21.21
N GLN A 28 -27.14 -0.71 -20.90
CA GLN A 28 -28.44 -0.04 -20.92
C GLN A 28 -28.88 0.51 -19.56
N PHE A 29 -28.12 0.29 -18.48
CA PHE A 29 -28.53 0.71 -17.14
C PHE A 29 -27.50 1.59 -16.44
N VAL A 30 -27.98 2.70 -15.85
CA VAL A 30 -27.19 3.63 -15.03
C VAL A 30 -27.07 3.11 -13.58
N THR A 31 -26.05 3.62 -12.89
CA THR A 31 -25.32 3.14 -11.69
C THR A 31 -26.07 2.42 -10.56
N PRO A 32 -27.33 2.71 -10.16
CA PRO A 32 -27.97 1.96 -9.07
C PRO A 32 -28.22 0.48 -9.41
N LYS A 33 -28.35 0.14 -10.69
CA LYS A 33 -28.57 -1.25 -11.14
C LYS A 33 -27.29 -2.09 -11.23
N ARG A 34 -26.09 -1.52 -11.08
CA ARG A 34 -24.82 -2.29 -11.04
C ARG A 34 -24.70 -3.16 -9.79
N GLN A 35 -25.20 -2.72 -8.65
CA GLN A 35 -25.27 -3.56 -7.44
C GLN A 35 -26.22 -4.75 -7.63
N ILE A 36 -27.34 -4.54 -8.34
CA ILE A 36 -28.27 -5.62 -8.71
C ILE A 36 -27.58 -6.63 -9.63
N VAL A 37 -26.78 -6.18 -10.60
CA VAL A 37 -25.98 -7.10 -11.43
C VAL A 37 -24.93 -7.86 -10.61
N LYS A 38 -24.29 -7.21 -9.63
CA LYS A 38 -23.35 -7.88 -8.71
C LYS A 38 -24.07 -8.97 -7.88
N HIS A 39 -25.27 -8.68 -7.37
CA HIS A 39 -26.12 -9.67 -6.69
C HIS A 39 -26.59 -10.79 -7.62
N LEU A 40 -27.00 -10.48 -8.86
CA LEU A 40 -27.37 -11.49 -9.85
C LEU A 40 -26.19 -12.37 -10.24
N CYS A 41 -24.96 -11.83 -10.29
CA CYS A 41 -23.74 -12.62 -10.48
C CYS A 41 -23.47 -13.55 -9.30
N LEU A 42 -23.70 -13.11 -8.05
CA LEU A 42 -23.56 -13.94 -6.86
C LEU A 42 -24.62 -15.06 -6.82
N ILE A 43 -25.87 -14.74 -7.15
CA ILE A 43 -26.97 -15.70 -7.26
C ILE A 43 -26.70 -16.70 -8.39
N TYR A 44 -26.21 -16.24 -9.54
CA TYR A 44 -25.79 -17.12 -10.64
C TYR A 44 -24.65 -18.05 -10.22
N ASN A 45 -23.65 -17.54 -9.49
CA ASN A 45 -22.56 -18.37 -8.98
C ASN A 45 -23.08 -19.43 -8.00
N ASP A 46 -24.01 -19.07 -7.11
CA ASP A 46 -24.59 -20.00 -6.15
C ASP A 46 -25.44 -21.09 -6.85
N ILE A 47 -26.26 -20.70 -7.84
CA ILE A 47 -27.05 -21.64 -8.66
C ILE A 47 -26.13 -22.53 -9.50
N TYR A 48 -25.10 -21.96 -10.13
CA TYR A 48 -24.12 -22.72 -10.92
C TYR A 48 -23.34 -23.70 -10.04
N ASN A 49 -22.96 -23.30 -8.82
CA ASN A 49 -22.27 -24.16 -7.85
C ASN A 49 -23.18 -25.30 -7.37
N LYS A 50 -24.47 -25.02 -7.09
CA LYS A 50 -25.47 -26.04 -6.71
C LYS A 50 -25.78 -27.02 -7.85
N MET A 51 -25.94 -26.53 -9.08
CA MET A 51 -26.13 -27.39 -10.26
C MET A 51 -24.86 -28.17 -10.62
N SER A 52 -23.67 -27.59 -10.38
CA SER A 52 -22.38 -28.27 -10.55
C SER A 52 -22.17 -29.36 -9.49
N TYR A 53 -22.61 -29.15 -8.25
CA TYR A 53 -22.56 -30.17 -7.17
C TYR A 53 -23.25 -31.48 -7.58
N MET A 54 -24.37 -31.40 -8.31
CA MET A 54 -25.13 -32.56 -8.79
C MET A 54 -24.48 -33.29 -9.98
N ILE A 55 -23.49 -32.67 -10.66
CA ILE A 55 -22.86 -33.20 -11.88
C ILE A 55 -21.45 -33.78 -11.59
N MET A 56 -20.88 -33.54 -10.39
CA MET A 56 -19.42 -33.51 -10.20
C MET A 56 -18.91 -34.29 -8.96
N GLU A 57 -19.07 -35.62 -8.87
CA GLU A 57 -18.22 -36.42 -7.95
C GLU A 57 -16.74 -36.47 -8.39
N GLY A 58 -16.43 -36.15 -9.66
CA GLY A 58 -15.05 -36.28 -10.20
C GLY A 58 -14.37 -35.01 -10.77
N LYS A 59 -15.08 -33.89 -10.99
CA LYS A 59 -14.55 -32.73 -11.76
C LYS A 59 -14.43 -31.42 -10.96
N LYS A 60 -14.87 -31.41 -9.69
CA LYS A 60 -15.00 -30.25 -8.78
C LYS A 60 -13.70 -29.45 -8.62
N MET A 61 -12.56 -30.13 -8.55
CA MET A 61 -11.27 -29.52 -8.26
C MET A 61 -10.73 -28.62 -9.40
N SER A 62 -11.19 -28.74 -10.63
CA SER A 62 -10.65 -27.94 -11.75
C SER A 62 -11.38 -26.61 -11.95
N VAL A 63 -12.68 -26.58 -11.69
CA VAL A 63 -13.54 -25.40 -11.91
C VAL A 63 -13.35 -24.39 -10.78
N GLU A 64 -13.31 -24.85 -9.53
CA GLU A 64 -13.14 -24.01 -8.34
C GLU A 64 -11.83 -23.18 -8.37
N TYR A 65 -10.74 -23.79 -8.83
CA TYR A 65 -9.46 -23.10 -9.01
C TYR A 65 -9.50 -22.07 -10.14
N ALA A 66 -10.23 -22.35 -11.23
CA ALA A 66 -10.36 -21.43 -12.35
C ALA A 66 -11.18 -20.18 -11.97
N THR A 67 -12.27 -20.35 -11.20
CA THR A 67 -13.06 -19.23 -10.66
C THR A 67 -12.28 -18.43 -9.62
N GLN A 68 -11.59 -19.10 -8.68
CA GLN A 68 -10.74 -18.41 -7.70
C GLN A 68 -9.62 -17.62 -8.37
N LYS A 69 -8.96 -18.20 -9.39
CA LYS A 69 -7.93 -17.50 -10.17
C LYS A 69 -8.48 -16.28 -10.90
N GLN A 70 -9.66 -16.39 -11.53
CA GLN A 70 -10.28 -15.24 -12.22
C GLN A 70 -10.75 -14.15 -11.27
N ILE A 71 -11.26 -14.51 -10.09
CA ILE A 71 -11.63 -13.55 -9.03
C ILE A 71 -10.36 -12.84 -8.53
N PHE A 72 -9.30 -13.61 -8.28
CA PHE A 72 -8.01 -13.07 -7.85
C PHE A 72 -7.42 -12.10 -8.88
N GLU A 73 -7.40 -12.47 -10.17
CA GLU A 73 -6.90 -11.60 -11.24
C GLU A 73 -7.76 -10.34 -11.44
N ALA A 74 -9.06 -10.39 -11.14
CA ALA A 74 -9.96 -9.24 -11.27
C ALA A 74 -9.82 -8.20 -10.14
N GLU A 75 -9.20 -8.56 -9.01
CA GLU A 75 -8.96 -7.66 -7.86
C GLU A 75 -7.59 -6.97 -7.90
N ILE A 76 -6.74 -7.31 -8.88
CA ILE A 76 -5.41 -6.74 -9.02
C ILE A 76 -5.50 -5.30 -9.53
N VAL A 77 -4.82 -4.38 -8.83
CA VAL A 77 -4.63 -3.00 -9.25
C VAL A 77 -3.22 -2.80 -9.80
N GLU A 78 -3.08 -1.99 -10.85
CA GLU A 78 -1.80 -1.56 -11.44
C GLU A 78 -1.61 -0.03 -11.30
N ILE A 79 -0.35 0.41 -11.39
CA ILE A 79 0.11 1.81 -11.23
C ILE A 79 -0.35 2.67 -12.41
N GLY A 80 -0.79 3.91 -12.14
CA GLY A 80 -1.26 4.88 -13.14
C GLY A 80 -0.29 6.04 -13.40
N ASP A 81 -0.59 6.88 -14.40
CA ASP A 81 0.35 7.92 -14.92
C ASP A 81 0.58 9.14 -14.01
N ARG A 82 -0.20 9.34 -12.93
CA ARG A 82 -0.06 10.52 -12.03
C ARG A 82 -0.37 10.16 -10.59
N ASP A 83 0.59 9.49 -9.97
CA ASP A 83 0.38 8.90 -8.66
C ASP A 83 0.74 9.85 -7.52
N VAL A 84 -0.28 10.16 -6.72
CA VAL A 84 -0.18 10.96 -5.50
C VAL A 84 -0.30 10.02 -4.32
N VAL A 85 0.70 10.04 -3.46
CA VAL A 85 0.68 9.33 -2.19
C VAL A 85 -0.01 10.22 -1.14
N LYS A 86 -0.97 9.64 -0.40
CA LYS A 86 -1.76 10.35 0.61
C LYS A 86 -1.70 9.62 1.95
N PHE A 87 -1.59 10.38 3.04
CA PHE A 87 -1.61 9.83 4.40
C PHE A 87 -2.33 10.76 5.36
N HIS A 88 -3.04 10.20 6.33
CA HIS A 88 -3.54 11.00 7.45
C HIS A 88 -2.38 11.59 8.26
N ASN A 89 -2.48 12.83 8.73
CA ASN A 89 -1.39 13.51 9.44
C ASN A 89 -1.08 12.89 10.81
N LYS A 90 -2.06 12.21 11.42
CA LYS A 90 -1.83 11.39 12.63
C LYS A 90 -1.18 10.04 12.32
N PHE A 91 -1.09 9.64 11.06
CA PHE A 91 -0.43 8.39 10.70
C PHE A 91 1.07 8.55 10.97
N PRO A 92 1.67 7.72 11.84
CA PRO A 92 3.06 7.90 12.22
C PRO A 92 3.99 7.31 11.16
N PHE A 93 3.81 7.65 9.88
CA PHE A 93 4.69 7.22 8.77
C PHE A 93 6.18 7.42 9.14
N PHE A 94 6.43 8.48 9.89
CA PHE A 94 7.73 8.90 10.34
C PHE A 94 8.38 7.92 11.33
N LYS A 95 7.61 7.22 12.17
CA LYS A 95 8.09 6.33 13.25
C LYS A 95 8.60 4.97 12.76
N HIS A 96 8.47 4.65 11.48
CA HIS A 96 8.82 3.30 10.99
C HIS A 96 10.30 3.18 10.62
N ASN A 97 10.94 2.10 11.07
CA ASN A 97 12.31 1.75 10.67
C ASN A 97 12.30 1.01 9.32
N LEU A 98 11.87 1.68 8.26
CA LEU A 98 11.90 1.14 6.89
C LEU A 98 13.20 1.57 6.19
N ASP A 99 13.84 0.65 5.48
CA ASP A 99 14.87 1.00 4.50
C ASP A 99 14.25 1.54 3.21
N LEU A 100 15.08 1.97 2.26
CA LEU A 100 14.61 2.66 1.06
C LEU A 100 13.79 1.75 0.14
N GLN A 101 14.17 0.48 -0.03
CA GLN A 101 13.39 -0.47 -0.84
C GLN A 101 12.02 -0.71 -0.21
N GLU A 102 11.99 -0.92 1.11
CA GLU A 102 10.75 -1.10 1.84
C GLU A 102 9.85 0.16 1.77
N GLN A 103 10.42 1.36 1.92
CA GLN A 103 9.70 2.63 1.76
C GLN A 103 9.12 2.78 0.35
N ARG A 104 9.89 2.45 -0.69
CA ARG A 104 9.42 2.50 -2.08
C ARG A 104 8.23 1.58 -2.30
N LEU A 105 8.31 0.34 -1.83
CA LEU A 105 7.18 -0.58 -1.93
C LEU A 105 5.94 0.02 -1.26
N VAL A 106 6.07 0.54 -0.03
CA VAL A 106 4.94 1.19 0.67
C VAL A 106 4.36 2.34 -0.17
N PHE A 107 5.19 3.24 -0.70
CA PHE A 107 4.71 4.35 -1.52
C PHE A 107 4.03 3.90 -2.81
N LEU A 108 4.58 2.90 -3.51
CA LEU A 108 4.03 2.33 -4.73
C LEU A 108 2.66 1.70 -4.49
N VAL A 109 2.46 1.04 -3.35
CA VAL A 109 1.16 0.45 -2.99
C VAL A 109 0.15 1.56 -2.62
N ILE A 110 0.55 2.58 -1.87
CA ILE A 110 -0.36 3.67 -1.46
C ILE A 110 -0.83 4.49 -2.66
N ALA A 111 0.06 4.74 -3.61
CA ALA A 111 -0.26 5.41 -4.85
C ALA A 111 -1.41 4.76 -5.63
N GLN A 112 -1.59 3.44 -5.50
CA GLN A 112 -2.64 2.68 -6.18
C GLN A 112 -4.00 2.71 -5.46
N ILE A 113 -4.04 3.22 -4.21
CA ILE A 113 -5.27 3.34 -3.44
C ILE A 113 -6.16 4.44 -4.05
N LYS A 114 -7.39 4.10 -4.39
CA LYS A 114 -8.38 5.05 -4.90
C LYS A 114 -9.20 5.65 -3.76
N MET A 115 -9.74 6.85 -3.99
CA MET A 115 -10.54 7.55 -2.99
C MET A 115 -11.86 6.83 -2.69
N GLU A 116 -12.36 6.07 -3.66
CA GLU A 116 -13.61 5.33 -3.60
C GLU A 116 -13.44 3.88 -3.10
N ASP A 117 -12.22 3.47 -2.77
CA ASP A 117 -11.97 2.12 -2.28
C ASP A 117 -12.57 1.96 -0.86
N GLU A 118 -13.38 0.92 -0.67
CA GLU A 118 -13.98 0.57 0.64
C GLU A 118 -13.07 -0.37 1.45
N ASP A 119 -12.16 -1.08 0.76
CA ASP A 119 -11.21 -2.03 1.34
C ASP A 119 -9.88 -2.03 0.59
N PHE A 120 -8.82 -2.50 1.24
CA PHE A 120 -7.55 -2.77 0.60
C PHE A 120 -7.66 -4.00 -0.30
N LYS A 121 -7.14 -3.86 -1.52
CA LYS A 121 -7.05 -4.92 -2.53
C LYS A 121 -5.65 -5.53 -2.54
N ASP A 122 -5.44 -6.47 -3.44
CA ASP A 122 -4.08 -6.89 -3.82
C ASP A 122 -3.52 -5.92 -4.86
N TYR A 123 -2.49 -5.18 -4.45
CA TYR A 123 -1.82 -4.22 -5.30
C TYR A 123 -0.61 -4.85 -5.94
N LYS A 124 -0.48 -4.71 -7.26
CA LYS A 124 0.65 -5.24 -8.00
C LYS A 124 1.79 -4.24 -8.04
N VAL A 125 2.99 -4.71 -7.74
CA VAL A 125 4.20 -3.90 -7.78
C VAL A 125 5.30 -4.67 -8.49
N HIS A 126 5.87 -4.10 -9.55
CA HIS A 126 7.01 -4.71 -10.23
C HIS A 126 8.28 -4.56 -9.39
N LEU A 127 9.11 -5.61 -9.39
CA LEU A 127 10.35 -5.61 -8.61
C LEU A 127 11.31 -4.50 -9.06
N ALA A 128 11.31 -4.17 -10.35
CA ALA A 128 12.13 -3.10 -10.93
C ALA A 128 11.81 -1.71 -10.34
N ASP A 129 10.57 -1.47 -9.90
CA ASP A 129 10.17 -0.18 -9.32
C ASP A 129 10.63 -0.04 -7.85
N ILE A 130 10.92 -1.17 -7.19
CA ILE A 130 11.36 -1.22 -5.80
C ILE A 130 12.90 -1.14 -5.73
N GLU A 131 13.58 -1.84 -6.64
CA GLU A 131 15.02 -2.02 -6.63
C GLU A 131 15.81 -0.70 -6.62
N GLU A 132 16.73 -0.56 -5.66
CA GLU A 132 17.67 0.57 -5.61
C GLU A 132 18.77 0.49 -6.66
N LYS A 133 19.21 -0.75 -6.90
CA LYS A 133 20.20 -1.15 -7.88
C LYS A 133 19.57 -2.25 -8.72
N ALA A 134 19.73 -2.13 -10.03
CA ALA A 134 19.23 -3.13 -10.96
C ALA A 134 19.72 -4.51 -10.54
N GLY A 135 18.76 -5.38 -10.25
CA GLY A 135 18.98 -6.77 -9.92
C GLY A 135 19.07 -7.13 -8.44
N ALA A 136 18.80 -6.20 -7.52
CA ALA A 136 18.87 -6.45 -6.08
C ALA A 136 17.79 -7.42 -5.54
N LEU A 137 16.74 -7.71 -6.33
CA LEU A 137 15.63 -8.60 -6.01
C LEU A 137 15.41 -9.64 -7.13
N GLN A 138 16.48 -10.15 -7.75
CA GLN A 138 16.34 -11.08 -8.89
C GLN A 138 16.02 -12.51 -8.49
N ASN A 139 16.54 -12.98 -7.36
CA ASN A 139 16.36 -14.37 -6.98
C ASN A 139 15.24 -14.56 -5.96
N ARG A 140 14.59 -15.73 -6.02
CA ARG A 140 13.46 -16.09 -5.15
C ARG A 140 13.80 -15.96 -3.66
N ARG A 141 15.06 -16.19 -3.27
CA ARG A 141 15.49 -16.15 -1.85
C ARG A 141 15.53 -14.71 -1.32
N GLU A 142 16.06 -13.78 -2.10
CA GLU A 142 16.10 -12.35 -1.79
C GLU A 142 14.69 -11.78 -1.64
N VAL A 143 13.82 -12.02 -2.62
CA VAL A 143 12.43 -11.58 -2.57
C VAL A 143 11.70 -12.15 -1.35
N LYS A 144 11.92 -13.43 -1.04
CA LYS A 144 11.35 -14.05 0.17
C LYS A 144 11.85 -13.37 1.45
N ARG A 145 13.17 -13.11 1.56
CA ARG A 145 13.75 -12.44 2.74
C ARG A 145 13.23 -11.01 2.89
N PHE A 146 13.14 -10.27 1.78
CA PHE A 146 12.58 -8.92 1.76
C PHE A 146 11.13 -8.93 2.24
N ALA A 147 10.28 -9.81 1.69
CA ALA A 147 8.88 -9.93 2.09
C ALA A 147 8.72 -10.29 3.58
N GLN A 148 9.48 -11.29 4.07
CA GLN A 148 9.44 -11.70 5.47
C GLN A 148 9.89 -10.59 6.42
N LYS A 149 10.99 -9.91 6.08
CA LYS A 149 11.51 -8.78 6.85
C LYS A 149 10.47 -7.66 6.93
N LEU A 150 9.83 -7.32 5.82
CA LEU A 150 8.87 -6.24 5.77
C LEU A 150 7.56 -6.57 6.52
N ILE A 151 7.04 -7.79 6.38
CA ILE A 151 5.87 -8.24 7.16
C ILE A 151 6.17 -8.26 8.67
N SER A 152 7.40 -8.61 9.07
CA SER A 152 7.77 -8.63 10.50
C SER A 152 7.95 -7.25 11.13
N LYS A 153 7.98 -6.17 10.34
CA LYS A 153 8.17 -4.82 10.88
C LYS A 153 6.86 -4.29 11.41
N THR A 154 6.80 -4.16 12.73
CA THR A 154 5.69 -3.56 13.44
C THR A 154 5.98 -2.15 13.88
N PHE A 155 4.91 -1.42 14.20
CA PHE A 155 4.95 -0.10 14.81
C PHE A 155 3.75 0.10 15.70
N THR A 156 3.85 1.06 16.62
CA THR A 156 2.81 1.34 17.61
C THR A 156 2.19 2.70 17.35
N ILE A 157 0.87 2.76 17.41
CA ILE A 157 0.08 3.99 17.45
C ILE A 157 -0.51 4.09 18.85
N GLU A 158 -0.24 5.20 19.53
CA GLU A 158 -0.84 5.54 20.82
C GLU A 158 -2.29 6.01 20.57
N GLU A 159 -3.26 5.32 21.17
CA GLU A 159 -4.70 5.66 21.12
C GLU A 159 -5.19 5.98 22.55
N GLU A 160 -6.33 6.67 22.66
CA GLU A 160 -6.89 7.07 23.98
C GLU A 160 -7.11 5.88 24.92
N ASN A 161 -7.48 4.72 24.36
CA ASN A 161 -7.78 3.49 25.11
C ASN A 161 -6.58 2.54 25.22
N GLY A 162 -5.39 2.96 24.78
CA GLY A 162 -4.15 2.18 24.84
C GLY A 162 -3.39 2.13 23.52
N ASP A 163 -2.32 1.33 23.51
CA ASP A 163 -1.40 1.25 22.39
C ASP A 163 -1.81 0.16 21.40
N ARG A 164 -1.91 0.52 20.12
CA ARG A 164 -2.16 -0.42 19.03
C ARG A 164 -0.87 -0.72 18.27
N THR A 165 -0.44 -1.99 18.29
CA THR A 165 0.70 -2.46 17.49
C THR A 165 0.22 -3.03 16.15
N LEU A 166 0.79 -2.55 15.05
CA LEU A 166 0.38 -2.84 13.68
C LEU A 166 1.57 -3.29 12.83
N SER A 167 1.30 -4.12 11.82
CA SER A 167 2.23 -4.32 10.70
C SER A 167 1.80 -3.48 9.50
N TRP A 168 2.70 -3.33 8.54
CA TRP A 168 2.39 -2.69 7.26
C TRP A 168 1.49 -3.55 6.38
N PHE A 169 1.83 -4.83 6.23
CA PHE A 169 1.20 -5.69 5.23
C PHE A 169 0.68 -6.97 5.86
N SER A 170 -0.55 -7.33 5.50
CA SER A 170 -1.15 -8.61 5.85
C SER A 170 -0.66 -9.74 4.94
N SER A 171 -0.27 -9.41 3.70
CA SER A 171 0.23 -10.38 2.72
C SER A 171 1.19 -9.74 1.70
N ILE A 172 2.24 -10.51 1.35
CA ILE A 172 3.13 -10.23 0.22
C ILE A 172 3.33 -11.55 -0.53
N LEU A 173 2.76 -11.66 -1.73
CA LEU A 173 2.87 -12.80 -2.62
C LEU A 173 3.82 -12.49 -3.77
N ARG A 174 4.88 -13.29 -3.93
CA ARG A 174 5.71 -13.25 -5.13
C ARG A 174 5.06 -14.04 -6.26
N LEU A 175 4.83 -13.39 -7.40
CA LEU A 175 4.34 -14.08 -8.59
C LEU A 175 5.46 -14.96 -9.18
N LYS A 176 5.12 -16.21 -9.52
CA LYS A 176 6.14 -17.19 -9.97
C LYS A 176 6.67 -16.89 -11.36
N ASN A 177 5.80 -16.42 -12.26
CA ASN A 177 6.07 -16.24 -13.68
C ASN A 177 6.16 -14.76 -14.07
N GLU A 178 6.25 -13.89 -13.07
CA GLU A 178 6.31 -12.44 -13.27
C GLU A 178 7.26 -11.84 -12.23
N SER A 179 8.06 -10.86 -12.64
CA SER A 179 8.93 -10.10 -11.73
C SER A 179 8.12 -9.04 -10.97
N ALA A 180 7.12 -9.49 -10.22
CA ALA A 180 6.20 -8.65 -9.47
C ALA A 180 5.74 -9.30 -8.15
N LEU A 181 5.26 -8.45 -7.26
CA LEU A 181 4.63 -8.78 -5.99
C LEU A 181 3.16 -8.41 -6.05
N LEU A 182 2.31 -9.21 -5.40
CA LEU A 182 0.98 -8.80 -4.97
C LEU A 182 1.01 -8.54 -3.48
N VAL A 183 0.60 -7.33 -3.10
CA VAL A 183 0.80 -6.81 -1.74
C VAL A 183 -0.52 -6.27 -1.21
N ARG A 184 -0.83 -6.60 0.04
CA ARG A 184 -2.05 -6.14 0.72
C ARG A 184 -1.70 -5.49 2.04
N PHE A 185 -2.18 -4.25 2.24
CA PHE A 185 -2.05 -3.56 3.52
C PHE A 185 -2.74 -4.33 4.65
N ASP A 186 -2.28 -4.12 5.87
CA ASP A 186 -3.02 -4.57 7.04
C ASP A 186 -4.36 -3.80 7.15
N PRO A 187 -5.51 -4.47 7.33
CA PRO A 187 -6.82 -3.81 7.43
C PRO A 187 -6.91 -2.74 8.52
N ALA A 188 -6.11 -2.81 9.58
CA ALA A 188 -6.08 -1.80 10.63
C ALA A 188 -5.51 -0.46 10.16
N LEU A 189 -4.89 -0.40 8.97
CA LEU A 189 -4.40 0.83 8.35
C LEU A 189 -5.50 1.62 7.61
N LYS A 190 -6.71 1.07 7.45
CA LYS A 190 -7.83 1.73 6.77
C LYS A 190 -8.10 3.17 7.22
N PRO A 191 -8.13 3.49 8.53
CA PRO A 191 -8.38 4.85 9.01
C PRO A 191 -7.32 5.86 8.55
N TYR A 192 -6.12 5.38 8.19
CA TYR A 192 -4.96 6.21 7.92
C TYR A 192 -4.61 6.34 6.43
N LEU A 193 -5.13 5.45 5.58
CA LEU A 193 -4.80 5.36 4.15
C LEU A 193 -6.03 5.44 3.22
N LEU A 194 -7.21 4.96 3.66
CA LEU A 194 -8.44 4.94 2.84
C LEU A 194 -9.41 6.05 3.24
N GLN A 195 -9.74 6.15 4.52
CA GLN A 195 -10.80 7.03 5.04
C GLN A 195 -10.30 8.47 5.26
N LEU A 196 -9.56 9.00 4.29
CA LEU A 196 -8.94 10.32 4.34
C LEU A 196 -9.96 11.43 4.03
N GLN A 197 -10.70 11.87 5.05
CA GLN A 197 -11.66 12.97 4.90
C GLN A 197 -11.00 14.35 5.01
N GLN A 198 -10.22 14.57 6.07
CA GLN A 198 -9.54 15.83 6.38
C GLN A 198 -8.17 15.54 7.02
N ASN A 199 -7.32 16.56 7.18
CA ASN A 199 -6.02 16.44 7.86
C ASN A 199 -5.10 15.37 7.29
N PHE A 200 -4.85 15.43 5.98
CA PHE A 200 -3.96 14.49 5.30
C PHE A 200 -2.91 15.21 4.46
N THR A 201 -1.75 14.58 4.34
CA THR A 201 -0.61 15.07 3.56
C THR A 201 -0.60 14.40 2.20
N LYS A 202 -0.28 15.16 1.16
CA LYS A 202 -0.10 14.67 -0.21
C LYS A 202 1.34 14.87 -0.67
N ALA A 203 1.88 13.89 -1.38
CA ALA A 203 3.16 13.98 -2.06
C ALA A 203 3.12 13.26 -3.40
N LEU A 204 3.89 13.76 -4.37
CA LEU A 204 4.05 13.08 -5.65
C LEU A 204 4.90 11.81 -5.46
N LEU A 205 4.41 10.67 -5.93
CA LEU A 205 5.16 9.41 -5.91
C LEU A 205 6.52 9.57 -6.61
N SER A 206 6.53 10.30 -7.73
CA SER A 206 7.72 10.59 -8.54
C SER A 206 8.81 11.37 -7.81
N ILE A 207 8.47 12.09 -6.73
CA ILE A 207 9.46 12.71 -5.82
C ILE A 207 9.93 11.68 -4.80
N LEU A 208 9.00 10.99 -4.14
CA LEU A 208 9.29 10.07 -3.04
C LEU A 208 10.24 8.93 -3.45
N ILE A 209 10.04 8.33 -4.63
CA ILE A 209 10.86 7.20 -5.10
C ILE A 209 12.28 7.63 -5.54
N LYS A 210 12.48 8.92 -5.82
CA LYS A 210 13.78 9.47 -6.23
C LYS A 210 14.73 9.69 -5.06
N PHE A 211 14.21 9.80 -3.83
CA PHE A 211 15.04 9.92 -2.64
C PHE A 211 15.91 8.68 -2.43
N ARG A 212 17.17 8.91 -2.07
CA ARG A 212 18.24 7.91 -1.90
C ARG A 212 18.79 7.91 -0.49
N HIS A 213 18.52 8.91 0.33
CA HIS A 213 18.90 8.90 1.72
C HIS A 213 17.70 8.48 2.61
N LYS A 214 17.94 7.51 3.49
CA LYS A 214 16.89 6.78 4.24
C LYS A 214 15.89 7.69 4.96
N TYR A 215 16.38 8.81 5.51
CA TYR A 215 15.58 9.72 6.33
C TYR A 215 14.87 10.81 5.51
N THR A 216 15.19 10.95 4.22
CA THR A 216 14.73 12.05 3.38
C THR A 216 13.22 12.06 3.19
N SER A 217 12.63 10.92 2.84
CA SER A 217 11.18 10.80 2.61
C SER A 217 10.39 11.14 3.89
N GLN A 218 10.87 10.69 5.05
CA GLN A 218 10.26 10.93 6.35
C GLN A 218 10.34 12.41 6.72
N ILE A 219 11.52 13.04 6.60
CA ILE A 219 11.68 14.48 6.87
C ILE A 219 10.82 15.30 5.90
N TYR A 220 10.83 14.97 4.61
CA TYR A 220 10.02 15.63 3.59
C TYR A 220 8.53 15.57 3.91
N MET A 221 8.02 14.37 4.20
CA MET A 221 6.62 14.18 4.56
C MET A 221 6.27 14.88 5.89
N LEU A 222 7.21 14.98 6.84
CA LEU A 222 7.01 15.67 8.12
C LEU A 222 6.90 17.18 7.90
N LEU A 223 7.70 17.73 6.99
CA LEU A 223 7.61 19.13 6.61
C LEU A 223 6.30 19.42 5.86
N LYS A 224 5.87 18.54 4.93
CA LYS A 224 4.60 18.71 4.20
C LYS A 224 3.35 18.57 5.07
N SER A 225 3.41 17.82 6.17
CA SER A 225 2.24 17.64 7.05
C SER A 225 1.92 18.85 7.92
N ARG A 226 2.86 19.80 8.03
CA ARG A 226 2.65 21.02 8.81
C ARG A 226 1.87 22.05 8.02
N ILE A 227 0.88 22.63 8.70
CA ILE A 227 0.12 23.79 8.20
C ILE A 227 1.02 25.04 8.22
N SER A 228 1.90 25.14 9.23
CA SER A 228 2.88 26.23 9.34
C SER A 228 4.08 25.99 8.42
N LYS A 229 4.61 27.07 7.86
CA LYS A 229 5.89 27.07 7.11
C LYS A 229 7.12 26.94 8.02
N LYS A 230 6.93 26.86 9.34
CA LYS A 230 7.98 26.70 10.35
C LYS A 230 7.77 25.41 11.12
N LEU A 231 8.86 24.67 11.36
CA LEU A 231 8.91 23.52 12.24
C LEU A 231 9.93 23.76 13.35
N ASP A 232 9.44 23.99 14.57
CA ASP A 232 10.25 23.97 15.77
C ASP A 232 10.08 22.58 16.42
N ILE A 233 11.18 21.83 16.56
CA ILE A 233 11.16 20.48 17.12
C ILE A 233 12.42 20.19 17.93
N LYS A 234 12.27 19.48 19.05
CA LYS A 234 13.41 19.02 19.84
C LYS A 234 14.20 17.98 19.06
N VAL A 235 15.53 18.02 19.14
CA VAL A 235 16.41 17.06 18.44
C VAL A 235 16.08 15.63 18.83
N GLU A 236 15.87 15.37 20.12
CA GLU A 236 15.54 14.04 20.64
C GLU A 236 14.19 13.54 20.11
N GLU A 237 13.19 14.44 20.07
CA GLU A 237 11.86 14.13 19.52
C GLU A 237 11.96 13.79 18.04
N LEU A 238 12.67 14.59 17.24
CA LEU A 238 12.90 14.31 15.82
C LEU A 238 13.66 13.00 15.62
N ALA A 239 14.68 12.74 16.44
CA ALA A 239 15.46 11.49 16.36
C ALA A 239 14.61 10.26 16.70
N ASN A 240 13.72 10.37 17.70
CA ASN A 240 12.74 9.34 18.05
C ASN A 240 11.74 9.11 16.91
N ILE A 241 11.19 10.20 16.37
CA ILE A 241 10.31 10.17 15.22
C ILE A 241 10.99 9.43 14.07
N LEU A 242 12.21 9.80 13.68
CA LEU A 242 12.92 9.17 12.56
C LEU A 242 13.55 7.80 12.89
N ASN A 243 13.34 7.28 14.10
CA ASN A 243 13.94 6.04 14.61
C ASN A 243 15.46 5.93 14.35
N VAL A 244 16.18 7.04 14.62
CA VAL A 244 17.62 7.14 14.37
C VAL A 244 18.39 6.22 15.34
N PRO A 245 19.42 5.48 14.93
CA PRO A 245 20.17 4.64 15.86
C PRO A 245 20.91 5.47 16.91
N LYS A 246 21.05 4.95 18.14
CA LYS A 246 21.77 5.63 19.25
C LYS A 246 23.18 6.08 18.84
N SER A 247 23.84 5.34 17.96
CA SER A 247 25.18 5.68 17.44
C SER A 247 25.23 7.03 16.71
N TYR A 248 24.14 7.48 16.10
CA TYR A 248 24.06 8.77 15.39
C TYR A 248 23.54 9.89 16.30
N ARG A 249 23.10 9.56 17.52
CA ARG A 249 22.55 10.51 18.50
C ARG A 249 23.57 10.89 19.59
N LYS A 250 24.83 10.45 19.48
CA LYS A 250 25.88 10.71 20.49
C LYS A 250 26.08 12.20 20.76
N ASN A 251 25.99 13.01 19.72
CA ASN A 251 26.03 14.46 19.79
C ASN A 251 25.25 15.04 18.60
N PHE A 252 24.93 16.33 18.67
CA PHE A 252 24.19 17.01 17.60
C PHE A 252 24.95 17.02 16.27
N THR A 253 26.28 17.10 16.30
CA THR A 253 27.12 17.12 15.08
C THR A 253 26.97 15.84 14.26
N ASP A 254 26.98 14.68 14.90
CA ASP A 254 26.77 13.38 14.25
C ASP A 254 25.35 13.27 13.71
N PHE A 255 24.35 13.69 14.48
CA PHE A 255 22.95 13.71 14.03
C PHE A 255 22.78 14.60 12.80
N TRP A 256 23.35 15.80 12.82
CA TRP A 256 23.32 16.73 11.71
C TRP A 256 23.96 16.13 10.46
N LYS A 257 25.23 15.71 10.54
CA LYS A 257 26.00 15.21 9.38
C LYS A 257 25.44 13.92 8.79
N ARG A 258 24.86 13.04 9.62
CA ARG A 258 24.44 11.69 9.20
C ARG A 258 22.94 11.58 8.91
N VAL A 259 22.12 12.53 9.38
CA VAL A 259 20.66 12.46 9.26
C VAL A 259 20.10 13.70 8.59
N LEU A 260 20.31 14.89 9.17
CA LEU A 260 19.63 16.10 8.72
C LEU A 260 20.24 16.66 7.45
N GLU A 261 21.54 16.92 7.43
CA GLU A 261 22.21 17.59 6.31
C GLU A 261 22.03 16.84 4.98
N PRO A 262 22.25 15.51 4.89
CA PRO A 262 22.05 14.79 3.64
C PRO A 262 20.59 14.82 3.18
N ALA A 263 19.65 14.66 4.12
CA ALA A 263 18.23 14.66 3.82
C ALA A 263 17.74 16.03 3.33
N LEU A 264 18.13 17.11 4.01
CA LEU A 264 17.69 18.47 3.67
C LEU A 264 18.26 18.91 2.31
N LYS A 265 19.53 18.58 2.02
CA LYS A 265 20.14 18.79 0.70
C LYS A 265 19.39 18.05 -0.41
N GLU A 266 18.99 16.81 -0.14
CA GLU A 266 18.24 16.01 -1.10
C GLU A 266 16.81 16.55 -1.34
N ILE A 267 16.13 17.01 -0.28
CA ILE A 267 14.81 17.66 -0.36
C ILE A 267 14.87 18.92 -1.22
N ASP A 268 15.82 19.82 -0.96
CA ASP A 268 15.91 21.09 -1.68
C ASP A 268 16.23 20.90 -3.17
N LYS A 269 16.97 19.83 -3.51
CA LYS A 269 17.35 19.48 -4.88
C LYS A 269 16.23 18.81 -5.68
N ILE A 270 15.46 17.91 -5.07
CA ILE A 270 14.56 17.00 -5.79
C ILE A 270 13.09 17.38 -5.66
N SER A 271 12.70 18.01 -4.53
CA SER A 271 11.30 18.22 -4.19
C SER A 271 10.78 19.63 -4.54
N ASP A 272 9.49 19.82 -4.34
CA ASP A 272 8.78 21.09 -4.42
C ASP A 272 9.00 22.01 -3.20
N LEU A 273 9.64 21.53 -2.13
CA LEU A 273 9.93 22.34 -0.94
C LEU A 273 11.24 23.12 -1.09
N LYS A 274 11.22 24.39 -0.66
CA LYS A 274 12.40 25.25 -0.54
C LYS A 274 12.68 25.58 0.91
N ILE A 275 13.84 25.14 1.40
CA ILE A 275 14.27 25.33 2.78
C ILE A 275 15.13 26.59 2.83
N THR A 276 14.56 27.68 3.33
CA THR A 276 15.23 28.99 3.31
C THR A 276 16.11 29.22 4.52
N LYS A 277 15.79 28.62 5.67
CA LYS A 277 16.47 28.87 6.93
C LYS A 277 16.43 27.64 7.84
N ILE A 278 17.54 27.34 8.49
CA ILE A 278 17.65 26.30 9.51
C ILE A 278 18.45 26.89 10.66
N GLU A 279 17.87 26.87 11.87
CA GLU A 279 18.49 27.44 13.06
C GLU A 279 18.49 26.44 14.20
N LYS A 280 19.63 26.37 14.90
CA LYS A 280 19.70 25.67 16.17
C LYS A 280 19.22 26.61 17.27
N ILE A 281 18.10 26.27 17.90
CA ILE A 281 17.55 27.02 19.03
C ILE A 281 18.06 26.36 20.32
N ASN A 282 18.88 27.07 21.08
CA ASN A 282 19.29 26.62 22.41
C ASN A 282 18.21 27.05 23.41
N ILE A 283 17.35 26.11 23.83
CA ILE A 283 16.39 26.37 24.90
C ILE A 283 17.17 26.33 26.22
N HIS A 284 17.51 27.50 26.77
CA HIS A 284 17.90 27.58 28.17
C HIS A 284 16.65 27.31 29.00
N ILE A 285 16.60 26.15 29.67
CA ILE A 285 15.58 25.90 30.68
C ILE A 285 16.01 26.71 31.90
N ALA A 286 15.52 27.94 32.00
CA ALA A 286 15.55 28.67 33.26
C ALA A 286 14.62 27.93 34.23
N GLY A 287 15.19 27.32 35.27
CA GLY A 287 14.42 26.68 36.35
C GLY A 287 14.72 25.21 36.57
N LYS A 288 15.92 24.89 37.05
CA LYS A 288 16.02 24.07 38.27
C LYS A 288 16.31 25.04 39.40
N LEU A 289 15.25 25.47 40.08
CA LEU A 289 15.34 26.08 41.40
C LEU A 289 15.67 24.97 42.39
N ASN A 290 16.81 25.18 43.05
CA ASN A 290 17.21 24.78 44.41
C ASN A 290 17.27 23.29 44.78
N ASP A 291 18.50 22.92 45.17
CA ASP A 291 18.95 21.95 46.17
C ASP A 291 18.55 20.46 46.03
#